data_AF-A0A2V7LAG3-F1
#
_entry.id   AF-A0A2V7LAG3-F1
#
_cell.length_a   1.000
_cell.length_b   1.000
_cell.length_c   1.000
_cell.angle_alpha   90.00
_cell.angle_beta   90.00
_cell.angle_gamma   90.00
#
_symmetry.space_group_name_H-M   'P 1'
#
loop_
_entity.id
_entity.type
_entity.pdbx_description
1 polymer ?
#
loop_
_entity_poly.entity_id
_entity_poly.type
_entity_poly.pdbx_seq_one_letter_code
_entity_poly.pdbx_strand_id
1 'polypeptide(L)'
;MIRLGLVVLVFVVAGCGALRDAFSAHAEVAGVAAGQTLTVDHLAHLVGPAQRIPIRPDVLTGVANVYLDYAVFATELGRGRDLHDSALVLAAQWPMAAQLKWERYHDQLIATRGKLTPAQADSAFEAGSVRLFQHILFRIPASAVPMVEQQKQKQATAVLMQAAAKRGFNFAQLARRYSEDPGSKTKGGYLPATPRGQFVPAFDSAAWTLPPGAMTAVVRTPFGFHIIRRPPLAEVRDSFRVDLENARSAQMDSLYLDSLATRRQLKIESDAPARVRQAVPQIATARSDGRTLATYTGGTFQVKDLARWLLALDPNDVRGISTASDAQLNQFLKVLAQREMLLTEVDRAGVRLKPGDWQRLRAEHDSGVARLEGLLGVSPQLLKDSAATQAARVQVAMAHVDRYLDQAVTQNRAPFYPVPPFLASALRQGQPWSLNEAGIARATESAQAIRAADTTARGAPSTGLKRAPGPPPTDPESGGRPVPR
;
A
#
# COMPACT_ATOMS: atom_id res chain seq x y z
N MET A 1 74.34 -8.81 27.73
CA MET A 1 73.61 -9.44 26.60
C MET A 1 72.13 -9.40 26.93
N ILE A 2 71.39 -8.47 26.33
CA ILE A 2 70.03 -8.07 26.72
C ILE A 2 69.04 -8.67 25.72
N ARG A 3 67.98 -9.27 26.27
CA ARG A 3 66.82 -9.84 25.56
C ARG A 3 66.03 -8.75 24.85
N LEU A 4 65.61 -8.98 23.60
CA LEU A 4 64.52 -8.24 22.96
C LEU A 4 63.58 -9.24 22.27
N GLY A 5 62.32 -9.24 22.71
CA GLY A 5 61.28 -10.13 22.21
C GLY A 5 60.72 -9.67 20.87
N LEU A 6 60.41 -10.64 20.01
CA LEU A 6 59.69 -10.43 18.75
C LEU A 6 58.20 -10.67 19.01
N VAL A 7 57.39 -9.61 18.94
CA VAL A 7 55.93 -9.67 18.94
C VAL A 7 55.49 -10.09 17.54
N VAL A 8 54.91 -11.28 17.40
CA VAL A 8 54.18 -11.69 16.19
C VAL A 8 52.75 -11.16 16.33
N LEU A 9 52.44 -10.11 15.56
CA LEU A 9 51.10 -9.57 15.44
C LEU A 9 50.30 -10.44 14.45
N VAL A 10 49.52 -11.39 14.96
CA VAL A 10 48.55 -12.13 14.14
C VAL A 10 47.32 -11.25 13.94
N PHE A 11 47.19 -10.67 12.75
CA PHE A 11 45.93 -10.09 12.30
C PHE A 11 44.91 -11.21 12.06
N VAL A 12 44.02 -11.44 13.02
CA VAL A 12 42.80 -12.21 12.79
C VAL A 12 41.83 -11.32 12.00
N VAL A 13 41.87 -11.42 10.68
CA VAL A 13 40.84 -10.82 9.82
C VAL A 13 39.59 -11.67 9.92
N ALA A 14 38.65 -11.24 10.77
CA ALA A 14 37.27 -11.70 10.74
C ALA A 14 36.59 -11.18 9.46
N GLY A 15 36.72 -11.92 8.36
CA GLY A 15 36.16 -11.52 7.06
C GLY A 15 35.98 -12.64 6.03
N CYS A 16 36.04 -13.92 6.44
CA CYS A 16 36.09 -15.05 5.49
C CYS A 16 34.71 -15.55 5.00
N GLY A 17 33.60 -14.93 5.38
CA GLY A 17 32.29 -15.21 4.76
C GLY A 17 32.16 -14.53 3.38
N ALA A 18 32.37 -13.22 3.33
CA ALA A 18 32.17 -12.40 2.14
C ALA A 18 33.17 -12.69 1.00
N LEU A 19 34.41 -13.08 1.32
CA LEU A 19 35.43 -13.41 0.32
C LEU A 19 35.24 -14.80 -0.32
N ARG A 20 34.56 -15.74 0.37
CA ARG A 20 34.33 -17.09 -0.16
C ARG A 20 33.22 -17.13 -1.20
N ASP A 21 32.20 -16.28 -1.05
CA ASP A 21 31.10 -16.15 -2.02
C ASP A 21 31.51 -15.41 -3.30
N ALA A 22 32.59 -14.61 -3.25
CA ALA A 22 33.12 -13.88 -4.40
C ALA A 22 33.73 -14.78 -5.49
N PHE A 23 34.06 -16.04 -5.18
CA PHE A 23 34.72 -16.99 -6.09
C PHE A 23 33.89 -18.25 -6.40
N SER A 24 32.59 -18.27 -6.07
CA SER A 24 31.72 -19.42 -6.33
C SER A 24 30.94 -19.30 -7.66
N ALA A 25 30.58 -20.43 -8.27
CA ALA A 25 29.72 -20.52 -9.47
C ALA A 25 28.33 -19.87 -9.33
N HIS A 26 27.98 -19.37 -8.13
CA HIS A 26 26.77 -18.59 -7.85
C HIS A 26 26.96 -17.08 -8.10
N ALA A 27 28.14 -16.66 -8.55
CA ALA A 27 28.43 -15.24 -8.78
C ALA A 27 27.55 -14.62 -9.88
N GLU A 28 27.05 -15.40 -10.83
CA GLU A 28 26.26 -14.93 -11.96
C GLU A 28 24.74 -14.95 -11.72
N VAL A 29 24.29 -15.35 -10.54
CA VAL A 29 22.86 -15.46 -10.21
C VAL A 29 22.42 -14.29 -9.35
N ALA A 30 21.41 -13.53 -9.80
CA ALA A 30 20.76 -12.49 -9.02
C ALA A 30 19.58 -13.03 -8.20
N GLY A 31 18.93 -14.11 -8.65
CA GLY A 31 17.92 -14.82 -7.88
C GLY A 31 17.36 -16.05 -8.60
N VAL A 32 16.59 -16.85 -7.86
CA VAL A 32 15.96 -18.08 -8.36
C VAL A 32 14.51 -18.11 -7.92
N ALA A 33 13.61 -18.54 -8.79
CA ALA A 33 12.22 -18.80 -8.44
C ALA A 33 11.59 -19.84 -9.35
N ALA A 34 10.87 -20.81 -8.78
CA ALA A 34 10.14 -21.84 -9.54
C ALA A 34 10.99 -22.68 -10.52
N GLY A 35 12.30 -22.78 -10.27
CA GLY A 35 13.27 -23.43 -11.17
C GLY A 35 13.79 -22.53 -12.30
N GLN A 36 13.39 -21.25 -12.34
CA GLN A 36 13.94 -20.22 -13.21
C GLN A 36 15.05 -19.46 -12.50
N THR A 37 16.10 -19.12 -13.24
CA THR A 37 17.25 -18.37 -12.75
C THR A 37 17.26 -16.98 -13.40
N LEU A 38 17.23 -15.94 -12.57
CA LEU A 38 17.54 -14.59 -13.01
C LEU A 38 19.05 -14.38 -12.89
N THR A 39 19.72 -14.19 -14.02
CA THR A 39 21.16 -13.93 -14.06
C THR A 39 21.47 -12.45 -13.76
N VAL A 40 22.70 -12.19 -13.34
CA VAL A 40 23.27 -10.85 -13.17
C VAL A 40 23.17 -10.07 -14.48
N ASP A 41 23.56 -10.72 -15.58
CA ASP A 41 23.56 -10.11 -16.91
C ASP A 41 22.16 -9.70 -17.36
N HIS A 42 21.18 -10.59 -17.19
CA HIS A 42 19.80 -10.30 -17.57
C HIS A 42 19.22 -9.13 -16.74
N LEU A 43 19.42 -9.14 -15.42
CA LEU A 43 18.97 -8.04 -14.57
C LEU A 43 19.64 -6.71 -14.95
N ALA A 44 20.93 -6.74 -15.29
CA ALA A 44 21.68 -5.56 -15.71
C ALA A 44 21.14 -4.99 -17.04
N HIS A 45 20.84 -5.85 -18.02
CA HIS A 45 20.27 -5.45 -19.32
C HIS A 45 18.83 -4.94 -19.21
N LEU A 46 18.05 -5.45 -18.26
CA LEU A 46 16.70 -4.95 -18.01
C LEU A 46 16.69 -3.52 -17.42
N VAL A 47 17.68 -3.19 -16.58
CA VAL A 47 17.70 -1.91 -15.82
C VAL A 47 18.65 -0.87 -16.41
N GLY A 48 19.78 -1.28 -16.99
CA GLY A 48 20.80 -0.39 -17.54
C GLY A 48 20.24 0.64 -18.52
N PRO A 49 19.54 0.22 -19.59
CA PRO A 49 18.95 1.14 -20.56
C PRO A 49 17.70 1.88 -20.05
N ALA A 50 17.10 1.42 -18.95
CA ALA A 50 15.86 1.96 -18.38
C ALA A 50 16.08 3.29 -17.63
N GLN A 51 16.17 4.41 -18.38
CA GLN A 51 16.56 5.73 -17.87
C GLN A 51 15.75 6.24 -16.66
N ARG A 52 14.47 5.86 -16.56
CA ARG A 52 13.57 6.26 -15.46
C ARG A 52 13.80 5.51 -14.15
N ILE A 53 14.60 4.44 -14.17
CA ILE A 53 14.86 3.58 -13.02
C ILE A 53 16.22 3.97 -12.44
N PRO A 54 16.28 4.43 -11.18
CA PRO A 54 17.55 4.68 -10.51
C PRO A 54 18.36 3.38 -10.38
N ILE A 55 19.65 3.40 -10.73
CA ILE A 55 20.53 2.23 -10.54
C ILE A 55 21.09 2.28 -9.13
N ARG A 56 20.37 1.63 -8.21
CA ARG A 56 20.78 1.44 -6.81
C ARG A 56 20.45 0.01 -6.37
N PRO A 57 21.19 -0.58 -5.41
CA PRO A 57 20.96 -1.96 -4.99
C PRO A 57 19.53 -2.24 -4.48
N ASP A 58 18.93 -1.30 -3.75
CA ASP A 58 17.54 -1.42 -3.26
C ASP A 58 16.52 -1.49 -4.40
N VAL A 59 16.73 -0.68 -5.44
CA VAL A 59 15.86 -0.64 -6.62
C VAL A 59 16.00 -1.92 -7.44
N LEU A 60 17.24 -2.38 -7.68
CA LEU A 60 17.46 -3.63 -8.42
C LEU A 60 16.97 -4.86 -7.66
N THR A 61 17.02 -4.84 -6.32
CA THR A 61 16.36 -5.88 -5.50
C THR A 61 14.86 -5.92 -5.77
N GLY A 62 14.21 -4.75 -5.84
CA GLY A 62 12.79 -4.65 -6.19
C GLY A 62 12.49 -5.16 -7.60
N VAL A 63 13.28 -4.78 -8.60
CA VAL A 63 13.14 -5.24 -9.99
C VAL A 63 13.35 -6.76 -10.08
N ALA A 64 14.37 -7.29 -9.41
CA ALA A 64 14.62 -8.74 -9.35
C ALA A 64 13.44 -9.48 -8.73
N ASN A 65 12.87 -8.99 -7.62
CA ASN A 65 11.68 -9.62 -7.04
C ASN A 65 10.48 -9.59 -8.00
N VAL A 66 10.25 -8.48 -8.69
CA VAL A 66 9.17 -8.36 -9.70
C VAL A 66 9.38 -9.38 -10.83
N TYR A 67 10.60 -9.48 -11.37
CA TYR A 67 10.93 -10.48 -12.40
C TYR A 67 10.63 -11.90 -11.89
N LEU A 68 11.08 -12.23 -10.68
CA LEU A 68 10.86 -13.54 -10.08
C LEU A 68 9.38 -13.79 -9.73
N ASP A 69 8.56 -12.76 -9.48
CA ASP A 69 7.11 -12.90 -9.29
C ASP A 69 6.46 -13.33 -10.61
N TYR A 70 6.86 -12.68 -11.71
CA TYR A 70 6.44 -13.02 -13.07
C TYR A 70 6.91 -14.41 -13.50
N ALA A 71 8.15 -14.77 -13.19
CA ALA A 71 8.71 -16.08 -13.52
C ALA A 71 7.91 -17.23 -12.87
N VAL A 72 7.48 -17.04 -11.62
CA VAL A 72 6.61 -18.01 -10.94
C VAL A 72 5.26 -18.10 -11.64
N PHE A 73 4.63 -16.97 -11.91
CA PHE A 73 3.32 -16.93 -12.58
C PHE A 73 3.36 -17.66 -13.94
N ALA A 74 4.33 -17.30 -14.80
CA ALA A 74 4.51 -17.91 -16.11
C ALA A 74 4.89 -19.40 -16.03
N THR A 75 5.69 -19.79 -15.05
CA THR A 75 6.05 -21.19 -14.83
C THR A 75 4.82 -22.02 -14.46
N GLU A 76 3.95 -21.54 -13.56
CA GLU A 76 2.73 -22.26 -13.17
C GLU A 76 1.73 -22.37 -14.33
N LEU A 77 1.62 -21.32 -15.16
CA LEU A 77 0.86 -21.39 -16.42
C LEU A 77 1.43 -22.44 -17.39
N GLY A 78 2.75 -22.46 -17.59
CA GLY A 78 3.43 -23.45 -18.45
C GLY A 78 3.27 -24.89 -17.94
N ARG A 79 3.23 -25.06 -16.61
CA ARG A 79 2.90 -26.32 -15.93
C ARG A 79 1.44 -26.74 -16.12
N GLY A 80 0.57 -25.84 -16.59
CA GLY A 80 -0.84 -26.10 -16.78
C GLY A 80 -1.63 -26.12 -15.47
N ARG A 81 -1.13 -25.45 -14.42
CA ARG A 81 -1.87 -25.28 -13.18
C ARG A 81 -3.15 -24.48 -13.45
N ASP A 82 -4.27 -24.94 -12.91
CA ASP A 82 -5.48 -24.14 -12.87
C ASP A 82 -5.29 -22.97 -11.90
N LEU A 83 -5.18 -21.75 -12.44
CA LEU A 83 -5.00 -20.56 -11.62
C LEU A 83 -6.31 -20.06 -11.00
N HIS A 84 -7.45 -20.70 -11.26
CA HIS A 84 -8.77 -20.31 -10.77
C HIS A 84 -9.32 -21.26 -9.68
N ASP A 85 -8.48 -22.20 -9.22
CA ASP A 85 -8.86 -23.12 -8.16
C ASP A 85 -9.17 -22.39 -6.85
N SER A 86 -10.12 -22.92 -6.07
CA SER A 86 -10.62 -22.21 -4.88
C SER A 86 -9.58 -22.06 -3.77
N ALA A 87 -8.59 -22.96 -3.68
CA ALA A 87 -7.55 -22.88 -2.67
C ALA A 87 -6.57 -21.75 -3.01
N LEU A 88 -6.18 -21.63 -4.29
CA LEU A 88 -5.37 -20.51 -4.77
C LEU A 88 -6.11 -19.18 -4.64
N VAL A 89 -7.39 -19.10 -5.02
CA VAL A 89 -8.21 -17.88 -4.85
C VAL A 89 -8.21 -17.44 -3.38
N LEU A 90 -8.41 -18.36 -2.43
CA LEU A 90 -8.38 -18.02 -1.00
C LEU A 90 -7.01 -17.52 -0.54
N ALA A 91 -5.93 -18.15 -1.00
CA ALA A 91 -4.57 -17.77 -0.62
C ALA A 91 -4.16 -16.42 -1.23
N ALA A 92 -4.49 -16.20 -2.51
CA ALA A 92 -4.21 -14.96 -3.24
C ALA A 92 -5.07 -13.79 -2.75
N GLN A 93 -6.26 -14.06 -2.24
CA GLN A 93 -7.17 -13.06 -1.69
C GLN A 93 -7.21 -13.08 -0.16
N TRP A 94 -6.15 -13.56 0.49
CA TRP A 94 -6.08 -13.68 1.94
C TRP A 94 -6.50 -12.40 2.69
N PRO A 95 -6.06 -11.18 2.31
CA PRO A 95 -6.49 -9.97 3.04
C PRO A 95 -8.00 -9.77 3.03
N MET A 96 -8.64 -9.93 1.86
CA MET A 96 -10.08 -9.78 1.73
C MET A 96 -10.82 -10.93 2.41
N ALA A 97 -10.35 -12.17 2.26
CA ALA A 97 -10.95 -13.33 2.91
C ALA A 97 -10.88 -13.24 4.44
N ALA A 98 -9.73 -12.83 4.98
CA ALA A 98 -9.52 -12.61 6.42
C ALA A 98 -10.44 -11.52 6.96
N GLN A 99 -10.56 -10.40 6.25
CA GLN A 99 -11.47 -9.30 6.60
C GLN A 99 -12.94 -9.77 6.63
N LEU A 100 -13.40 -10.46 5.58
CA LEU A 100 -14.80 -10.95 5.50
C LEU A 100 -15.11 -11.98 6.59
N LYS A 101 -14.16 -12.87 6.91
CA LYS A 101 -14.30 -13.80 8.02
C LYS A 101 -14.34 -13.08 9.37
N TRP A 102 -13.49 -12.07 9.57
CA TRP A 102 -13.49 -11.24 10.77
C TRP A 102 -14.83 -10.52 10.94
N GLU A 103 -15.33 -9.83 9.91
CA GLU A 103 -16.61 -9.13 9.95
C GLU A 103 -17.75 -10.05 10.40
N ARG A 104 -17.77 -11.29 9.92
CA ARG A 104 -18.75 -12.29 10.36
C ARG A 104 -18.61 -12.73 11.79
N TYR A 105 -17.38 -13.00 12.22
CA TYR A 105 -17.12 -13.38 13.59
C TYR A 105 -17.52 -12.24 14.54
N HIS A 106 -17.18 -11.01 14.17
CA HIS A 106 -17.60 -9.80 14.86
C HIS A 106 -19.13 -9.66 14.92
N ASP A 107 -19.84 -9.86 13.82
CA ASP A 107 -21.32 -9.88 13.80
C ASP A 107 -21.88 -10.90 14.80
N GLN A 108 -21.28 -12.09 14.89
CA GLN A 108 -21.69 -13.11 15.87
C GLN A 108 -21.42 -12.66 17.31
N LEU A 109 -20.26 -12.06 17.57
CA LEU A 109 -19.91 -11.52 18.89
C LEU A 109 -20.90 -10.41 19.31
N ILE A 110 -21.27 -9.52 18.41
CA ILE A 110 -22.14 -8.38 18.70
C ILE A 110 -23.63 -8.74 18.68
N ALA A 111 -24.06 -9.70 17.87
CA ALA A 111 -25.47 -10.14 17.81
C ALA A 111 -26.00 -10.56 19.18
N THR A 112 -25.13 -11.11 20.04
CA THR A 112 -25.48 -11.48 21.42
C THR A 112 -25.81 -10.30 22.35
N ARG A 113 -25.44 -9.06 21.97
CA ARG A 113 -25.50 -7.87 22.85
C ARG A 113 -26.66 -6.92 22.56
N GLY A 114 -27.47 -7.21 21.54
CA GLY A 114 -28.66 -6.41 21.18
C GLY A 114 -28.36 -5.00 20.66
N LYS A 115 -29.32 -4.42 19.95
CA LYS A 115 -29.27 -3.02 19.50
C LYS A 115 -29.66 -2.07 20.63
N LEU A 116 -29.23 -0.81 20.54
CA LEU A 116 -29.68 0.21 21.48
C LEU A 116 -31.16 0.53 21.22
N THR A 117 -31.96 0.54 22.27
CA THR A 117 -33.33 1.04 22.20
C THR A 117 -33.34 2.55 21.97
N PRO A 118 -34.40 3.12 21.36
CA PRO A 118 -34.54 4.57 21.26
C PRO A 118 -34.38 5.29 22.60
N ALA A 119 -34.93 4.73 23.68
CA ALA A 119 -34.81 5.30 25.02
C ALA A 119 -33.35 5.34 25.54
N GLN A 120 -32.56 4.30 25.26
CA GLN A 120 -31.13 4.29 25.60
C GLN A 120 -30.33 5.31 24.80
N ALA A 121 -30.64 5.47 23.51
CA ALA A 121 -30.01 6.48 22.66
C ALA A 121 -30.37 7.90 23.11
N ASP A 122 -31.65 8.15 23.42
CA ASP A 122 -32.12 9.43 23.96
C ASP A 122 -31.43 9.74 25.30
N SER A 123 -31.37 8.77 26.22
CA SER A 123 -30.66 8.93 27.49
C SER A 123 -29.17 9.24 27.31
N ALA A 124 -28.50 8.62 26.35
CA ALA A 124 -27.10 8.90 26.05
C ALA A 124 -26.89 10.29 25.44
N PHE A 125 -27.83 10.77 24.63
CA PHE A 125 -27.81 12.13 24.09
C PHE A 125 -27.92 13.18 25.20
N GLU A 126 -28.82 12.95 26.17
CA GLU A 126 -29.02 13.84 27.32
C GLU A 126 -27.83 13.81 28.28
N ALA A 127 -27.23 12.63 28.51
CA ALA A 127 -26.01 12.50 29.30
C ALA A 127 -24.83 13.31 28.71
N GLY A 128 -24.80 13.47 27.38
CA GLY A 128 -23.90 14.38 26.69
C GLY A 128 -22.42 14.01 26.74
N SER A 129 -22.07 12.76 27.07
CA SER A 129 -20.69 12.23 27.07
C SER A 129 -20.07 12.17 25.67
N VAL A 130 -20.93 12.04 24.65
CA VAL A 130 -20.62 12.21 23.24
C VAL A 130 -21.63 13.15 22.61
N ARG A 131 -21.20 13.95 21.62
CA ARG A 131 -22.07 14.91 20.93
C ARG A 131 -21.87 14.83 19.42
N LEU A 132 -22.96 15.02 18.70
CA LEU A 132 -22.97 15.14 17.25
C LEU A 132 -23.06 16.62 16.88
N PHE A 133 -22.22 17.04 15.93
CA PHE A 133 -22.16 18.42 15.46
C PHE A 133 -22.35 18.49 13.95
N GLN A 134 -22.77 19.65 13.48
CA GLN A 134 -22.64 20.05 12.10
C GLN A 134 -21.66 21.21 11.99
N HIS A 135 -20.89 21.28 10.90
CA HIS A 135 -20.08 22.45 10.62
C HIS A 135 -20.06 22.88 9.15
N ILE A 136 -19.73 24.14 8.94
CA ILE A 136 -19.38 24.73 7.65
C ILE A 136 -17.98 25.29 7.77
N LEU A 137 -17.04 24.80 6.95
CA LEU A 137 -15.67 25.27 6.91
C LEU A 137 -15.47 26.23 5.74
N PHE A 138 -14.91 27.40 6.02
CA PHE A 138 -14.28 28.28 5.04
C PHE A 138 -12.77 28.18 5.22
N ARG A 139 -12.13 27.41 4.34
CA ARG A 139 -10.73 27.04 4.46
C ARG A 139 -9.83 28.24 4.19
N ILE A 140 -8.80 28.37 5.03
CA ILE A 140 -7.72 29.34 4.86
C ILE A 140 -6.41 28.56 4.73
N PRO A 141 -5.74 28.59 3.57
CA PRO A 141 -4.39 28.06 3.44
C PRO A 141 -3.44 28.75 4.42
N ALA A 142 -2.46 28.04 4.96
CA ALA A 142 -1.46 28.63 5.86
C ALA A 142 -0.66 29.77 5.20
N SER A 143 -0.56 29.77 3.87
CA SER A 143 0.08 30.79 3.06
C SER A 143 -0.84 31.95 2.63
N ALA A 144 -2.07 32.01 3.13
CA ALA A 144 -3.03 33.01 2.72
C ALA A 144 -2.61 34.43 3.16
N VAL A 145 -2.73 35.39 2.25
CA VAL A 145 -2.54 36.81 2.57
C VAL A 145 -3.74 37.36 3.36
N PRO A 146 -3.57 38.44 4.15
CA PRO A 146 -4.63 38.99 5.01
C PRO A 146 -5.96 39.29 4.28
N MET A 147 -5.89 39.69 3.01
CA MET A 147 -7.08 39.95 2.18
C MET A 147 -7.95 38.69 1.99
N VAL A 148 -7.32 37.52 1.80
CA VAL A 148 -8.04 36.24 1.63
C VAL A 148 -8.73 35.87 2.94
N GLU A 149 -8.04 36.04 4.08
CA GLU A 149 -8.63 35.80 5.39
C GLU A 149 -9.85 36.71 5.63
N GLN A 150 -9.72 38.02 5.36
CA GLN A 150 -10.85 38.95 5.50
C GLN A 150 -12.03 38.58 4.60
N GLN A 151 -11.78 38.14 3.36
CA GLN A 151 -12.82 37.68 2.45
C GLN A 151 -13.52 36.42 2.97
N LYS A 152 -12.76 35.43 3.45
CA LYS A 152 -13.30 34.19 4.03
C LYS A 152 -14.11 34.47 5.29
N GLN A 153 -13.68 35.42 6.12
CA GLN A 153 -14.44 35.86 7.29
C GLN A 153 -15.78 36.48 6.88
N LYS A 154 -15.79 37.38 5.89
CA LYS A 154 -17.02 37.99 5.36
C LYS A 154 -17.99 36.93 4.81
N GLN A 155 -17.47 35.93 4.09
CA GLN A 155 -18.26 34.81 3.57
C GLN A 155 -18.85 33.97 4.72
N ALA A 156 -18.05 33.63 5.72
CA ALA A 156 -18.51 32.91 6.90
C ALA A 156 -19.61 33.67 7.64
N THR A 157 -19.43 34.97 7.87
CA THR A 157 -20.45 35.81 8.52
C THR A 157 -21.73 35.88 7.70
N ALA A 158 -21.64 36.00 6.37
CA ALA A 158 -22.82 36.00 5.50
C ALA A 158 -23.60 34.68 5.56
N VAL A 159 -22.90 33.54 5.55
CA VAL A 159 -23.53 32.22 5.66
C VAL A 159 -24.08 31.97 7.05
N LEU A 160 -23.43 32.45 8.11
CA LEU A 160 -23.97 32.42 9.48
C LEU A 160 -25.31 33.17 9.55
N MET A 161 -25.41 34.36 8.94
CA MET A 161 -26.68 35.10 8.89
C MET A 161 -27.78 34.32 8.15
N GLN A 162 -27.45 33.65 7.04
CA GLN A 162 -28.41 32.80 6.32
C GLN A 162 -28.87 31.59 7.15
N ALA A 163 -27.96 31.00 7.93
CA ALA A 163 -28.29 29.89 8.83
C ALA A 163 -29.20 30.38 9.99
N ALA A 164 -28.85 31.50 10.61
CA ALA A 164 -29.60 32.11 11.71
C ALA A 164 -31.02 32.50 11.28
N ALA A 165 -31.20 33.03 10.06
CA ALA A 165 -32.51 33.41 9.51
C ALA A 165 -33.51 32.25 9.43
N LYS A 166 -33.03 31.01 9.36
CA LYS A 166 -33.85 29.79 9.39
C LYS A 166 -33.62 28.97 10.66
N ARG A 167 -33.08 29.56 11.73
CA ARG A 167 -32.77 28.88 13.01
C ARG A 167 -31.95 27.59 12.83
N GLY A 168 -31.11 27.52 11.79
CA GLY A 168 -30.31 26.35 11.46
C GLY A 168 -31.02 25.23 10.69
N PHE A 169 -32.31 25.34 10.37
CA PHE A 169 -33.01 24.28 9.60
C PHE A 169 -32.46 24.09 8.17
N ASN A 170 -31.86 25.12 7.58
CA ASN A 170 -31.20 25.07 6.28
C ASN A 170 -29.70 24.73 6.36
N PHE A 171 -29.16 24.44 7.55
CA PHE A 171 -27.72 24.30 7.77
C PHE A 171 -27.10 23.22 6.87
N ALA A 172 -27.76 22.08 6.70
CA ALA A 172 -27.27 21.01 5.84
C ALA A 172 -27.15 21.43 4.36
N GLN A 173 -28.08 22.26 3.87
CA GLN A 173 -28.02 22.79 2.50
C GLN A 173 -26.89 23.82 2.35
N LEU A 174 -26.74 24.70 3.35
CA LEU A 174 -25.65 25.67 3.39
C LEU A 174 -24.29 24.97 3.46
N ALA A 175 -24.15 23.90 4.26
CA ALA A 175 -22.94 23.09 4.33
C ALA A 175 -22.60 22.45 2.98
N ARG A 176 -23.59 21.83 2.31
CA ARG A 176 -23.40 21.26 0.96
C ARG A 176 -22.95 22.31 -0.06
N ARG A 177 -23.50 23.53 0.03
CA ARG A 177 -23.22 24.61 -0.91
C ARG A 177 -21.88 25.29 -0.66
N TYR A 178 -21.58 25.62 0.60
CA TYR A 178 -20.52 26.55 0.95
C TYR A 178 -19.34 25.92 1.68
N SER A 179 -19.51 24.76 2.34
CA SER A 179 -18.41 24.16 3.08
C SER A 179 -17.27 23.73 2.14
N GLU A 180 -16.05 23.95 2.59
CA GLU A 180 -14.80 23.54 1.95
C GLU A 180 -14.16 22.34 2.66
N ASP A 181 -14.87 21.74 3.61
CA ASP A 181 -14.47 20.47 4.22
C ASP A 181 -14.91 19.27 3.36
N PRO A 182 -13.99 18.54 2.70
CA PRO A 182 -14.33 17.41 1.85
C PRO A 182 -15.00 16.26 2.63
N GLY A 183 -14.72 16.12 3.93
CA GLY A 183 -15.20 15.00 4.74
C GLY A 183 -16.68 15.09 5.12
N SER A 184 -17.21 16.31 5.30
CA SER A 184 -18.57 16.54 5.78
C SER A 184 -19.48 17.30 4.81
N LYS A 185 -18.93 18.03 3.82
CA LYS A 185 -19.71 18.84 2.86
C LYS A 185 -20.86 18.06 2.22
N THR A 186 -20.55 16.90 1.65
CA THR A 186 -21.52 16.02 0.98
C THR A 186 -22.46 15.31 1.96
N LYS A 187 -22.20 15.40 3.26
CA LYS A 187 -23.05 14.90 4.35
C LYS A 187 -23.79 16.05 5.04
N GLY A 188 -23.88 17.25 4.45
CA GLY A 188 -24.58 18.37 5.09
C GLY A 188 -23.88 18.89 6.35
N GLY A 189 -22.56 18.74 6.43
CA GLY A 189 -21.75 19.23 7.53
C GLY A 189 -21.74 18.33 8.77
N TYR A 190 -22.49 17.22 8.78
CA TYR A 190 -22.53 16.31 9.93
C TYR A 190 -21.15 15.68 10.19
N LEU A 191 -20.73 15.76 11.45
CA LEU A 191 -19.56 15.08 12.02
C LEU A 191 -20.04 13.92 12.91
N PRO A 192 -19.31 12.79 12.99
CA PRO A 192 -19.68 11.67 13.85
C PRO A 192 -19.87 12.08 15.31
N ALA A 193 -20.73 11.36 16.05
CA ALA A 193 -20.85 11.56 17.49
C ALA A 193 -19.50 11.29 18.19
N THR A 194 -18.98 12.31 18.86
CA THR A 194 -17.59 12.34 19.30
C THR A 194 -17.50 12.83 20.75
N PRO A 195 -16.62 12.27 21.60
CA PRO A 195 -16.35 12.79 22.94
C PRO A 195 -15.55 14.09 22.90
N ARG A 196 -15.46 14.78 24.03
CA ARG A 196 -14.71 16.04 24.14
C ARG A 196 -13.22 15.83 23.89
N GLY A 197 -12.56 16.82 23.29
CA GLY A 197 -11.10 16.82 23.08
C GLY A 197 -10.64 16.12 21.79
N GLN A 198 -11.56 15.69 20.93
CA GLN A 198 -11.25 15.06 19.65
C GLN A 198 -11.15 16.07 18.49
N PHE A 199 -11.61 17.30 18.70
CA PHE A 199 -11.42 18.40 17.74
C PHE A 199 -10.31 19.34 18.21
N VAL A 200 -9.79 20.17 17.29
CA VAL A 200 -8.81 21.21 17.65
C VAL A 200 -9.37 22.13 18.75
N PRO A 201 -8.54 22.62 19.69
CA PRO A 201 -9.03 23.23 20.93
C PRO A 201 -10.07 24.33 20.75
N ALA A 202 -9.91 25.20 19.75
CA ALA A 202 -10.84 26.29 19.46
C ALA A 202 -12.21 25.79 18.95
N PHE A 203 -12.23 24.76 18.11
CA PHE A 203 -13.48 24.14 17.65
C PHE A 203 -14.16 23.44 18.82
N ASP A 204 -13.43 22.60 19.55
CA ASP A 204 -13.96 21.81 20.66
C ASP A 204 -14.56 22.72 21.75
N SER A 205 -13.83 23.75 22.15
CA SER A 205 -14.29 24.70 23.18
C SER A 205 -15.59 25.39 22.77
N ALA A 206 -15.72 25.82 21.51
CA ALA A 206 -16.92 26.50 21.03
C ALA A 206 -18.10 25.53 20.81
N ALA A 207 -17.84 24.32 20.32
CA ALA A 207 -18.87 23.32 20.07
C ALA A 207 -19.50 22.80 21.37
N TRP A 208 -18.68 22.58 22.40
CA TRP A 208 -19.11 21.97 23.67
C TRP A 208 -19.87 22.92 24.60
N THR A 209 -19.98 24.21 24.29
CA THR A 209 -20.88 25.13 24.99
C THR A 209 -22.29 25.16 24.40
N LEU A 210 -22.51 24.60 23.21
CA LEU A 210 -23.79 24.70 22.52
C LEU A 210 -24.88 23.84 23.19
N PRO A 211 -26.05 24.43 23.50
CA PRO A 211 -27.26 23.64 23.74
C PRO A 211 -27.79 23.04 22.42
N PRO A 212 -28.64 22.00 22.49
CA PRO A 212 -29.28 21.42 21.30
C PRO A 212 -30.06 22.48 20.50
N GLY A 213 -29.88 22.49 19.19
CA GLY A 213 -30.44 23.47 18.25
C GLY A 213 -29.59 24.73 18.03
N ALA A 214 -28.63 25.04 18.91
CA ALA A 214 -27.84 26.26 18.81
C ALA A 214 -26.66 26.16 17.84
N MET A 215 -26.15 27.32 17.46
CA MET A 215 -24.95 27.47 16.62
C MET A 215 -24.01 28.52 17.21
N THR A 216 -22.71 28.39 16.91
CA THR A 216 -21.68 29.34 17.31
C THR A 216 -21.74 30.61 16.46
N ALA A 217 -21.04 31.65 16.93
CA ALA A 217 -20.50 32.66 16.03
C ALA A 217 -19.43 32.02 15.09
N VAL A 218 -18.82 32.83 14.22
CA VAL A 218 -17.70 32.37 13.39
C VAL A 218 -16.49 32.07 14.29
N VAL A 219 -16.01 30.83 14.24
CA VAL A 219 -14.87 30.32 15.03
C VAL A 219 -13.64 30.20 14.16
N ARG A 220 -12.53 30.85 14.55
CA ARG A 220 -11.24 30.72 13.85
C ARG A 220 -10.46 29.52 14.41
N THR A 221 -9.98 28.66 13.51
CA THR A 221 -9.06 27.54 13.82
C THR A 221 -7.92 27.55 12.80
N PRO A 222 -6.83 26.77 12.95
CA PRO A 222 -5.77 26.67 11.95
C PRO A 222 -6.25 26.30 10.54
N PHE A 223 -7.41 25.65 10.41
CA PHE A 223 -7.98 25.25 9.11
C PHE A 223 -8.75 26.38 8.42
N GLY A 224 -9.14 27.42 9.15
CA GLY A 224 -9.91 28.56 8.64
C GLY A 224 -11.04 28.97 9.57
N PHE A 225 -12.16 29.39 8.99
CA PHE A 225 -13.34 29.81 9.75
C PHE A 225 -14.43 28.73 9.75
N HIS A 226 -14.97 28.45 10.93
CA HIS A 226 -16.01 27.46 11.13
C HIS A 226 -17.29 28.12 11.63
N ILE A 227 -18.42 27.65 11.15
CA ILE A 227 -19.71 27.81 11.81
C ILE A 227 -20.09 26.44 12.33
N ILE A 228 -20.38 26.32 13.63
CA ILE A 228 -20.63 25.03 14.28
C ILE A 228 -22.06 25.04 14.82
N ARG A 229 -22.79 23.94 14.63
CA ARG A 229 -24.15 23.75 15.15
C ARG A 229 -24.21 22.44 15.92
N ARG A 230 -24.96 22.42 17.02
CA ARG A 230 -25.37 21.19 17.71
C ARG A 230 -26.82 20.91 17.32
N PRO A 231 -27.11 19.96 16.43
CA PRO A 231 -28.49 19.63 16.07
C PRO A 231 -29.29 19.14 17.30
N PRO A 232 -30.60 19.40 17.36
CA PRO A 232 -31.46 18.81 18.37
C PRO A 232 -31.65 17.31 18.12
N LEU A 233 -31.90 16.53 19.17
CA LEU A 233 -32.08 15.08 19.09
C LEU A 233 -33.10 14.67 18.03
N ALA A 234 -34.21 15.41 17.90
CA ALA A 234 -35.24 15.14 16.90
C ALA A 234 -34.72 15.10 15.45
N GLU A 235 -33.67 15.86 15.13
CA GLU A 235 -33.06 15.87 13.78
C GLU A 235 -32.05 14.73 13.57
N VAL A 236 -31.47 14.19 14.64
CA VAL A 236 -30.30 13.29 14.55
C VAL A 236 -30.48 11.98 15.33
N ARG A 237 -31.68 11.68 15.80
CA ARG A 237 -31.94 10.51 16.66
C ARG A 237 -31.39 9.21 16.07
N ASP A 238 -31.65 8.96 14.79
CA ASP A 238 -31.22 7.74 14.14
C ASP A 238 -29.70 7.71 13.88
N SER A 239 -29.12 8.80 13.38
CA SER A 239 -27.68 8.87 13.15
C SER A 239 -26.88 8.82 14.45
N PHE A 240 -27.36 9.49 15.51
CA PHE A 240 -26.76 9.45 16.84
C PHE A 240 -26.81 8.03 17.44
N ARG A 241 -27.93 7.32 17.29
CA ARG A 241 -28.03 5.91 17.70
C ARG A 241 -27.00 5.05 16.97
N VAL A 242 -26.91 5.17 15.64
CA VAL A 242 -25.95 4.41 14.82
C VAL A 242 -24.51 4.74 15.22
N ASP A 243 -24.17 6.01 15.41
CA ASP A 243 -22.82 6.42 15.84
C ASP A 243 -22.47 5.86 17.22
N LEU A 244 -23.43 5.85 18.15
CA LEU A 244 -23.24 5.29 19.48
C LEU A 244 -23.08 3.75 19.43
N GLU A 245 -23.84 3.07 18.59
CA GLU A 245 -23.68 1.63 18.34
C GLU A 245 -22.30 1.32 17.75
N ASN A 246 -21.83 2.11 16.80
CA ASN A 246 -20.51 1.97 16.19
C ASN A 246 -19.39 2.21 17.21
N ALA A 247 -19.49 3.29 18.00
CA ALA A 247 -18.51 3.61 19.05
C ALA A 247 -18.44 2.51 20.11
N ARG A 248 -19.59 2.02 20.56
CA ARG A 248 -19.69 0.87 21.48
C ARG A 248 -19.04 -0.37 20.88
N SER A 249 -19.28 -0.65 19.59
CA SER A 249 -18.72 -1.82 18.89
C SER A 249 -17.20 -1.74 18.78
N ALA A 250 -16.65 -0.58 18.39
CA ALA A 250 -15.21 -0.37 18.30
C ALA A 250 -14.51 -0.49 19.67
N GLN A 251 -15.12 0.03 20.74
CA GLN A 251 -14.62 -0.15 22.10
C GLN A 251 -14.61 -1.64 22.48
N MET A 252 -15.65 -2.38 22.12
CA MET A 252 -15.74 -3.80 22.40
C MET A 252 -14.69 -4.62 21.66
N ASP A 253 -14.40 -4.29 20.41
CA ASP A 253 -13.33 -4.96 19.65
C ASP A 253 -11.97 -4.76 20.30
N SER A 254 -11.68 -3.52 20.71
CA SER A 254 -10.45 -3.20 21.44
C SER A 254 -10.33 -4.02 22.73
N LEU A 255 -11.38 -4.03 23.55
CA LEU A 255 -11.43 -4.81 24.79
C LEU A 255 -11.31 -6.31 24.53
N TYR A 256 -11.94 -6.82 23.47
CA TYR A 256 -11.83 -8.22 23.08
C TYR A 256 -10.38 -8.58 22.73
N LEU A 257 -9.71 -7.81 21.87
CA LEU A 257 -8.32 -8.05 21.46
C LEU A 257 -7.34 -7.94 22.64
N ASP A 258 -7.52 -6.96 23.54
CA ASP A 258 -6.71 -6.85 24.75
C ASP A 258 -6.96 -8.02 25.71
N SER A 259 -8.22 -8.45 25.86
CA SER A 259 -8.54 -9.64 26.66
C SER A 259 -7.93 -10.91 26.06
N LEU A 260 -7.90 -11.02 24.73
CA LEU A 260 -7.30 -12.14 24.02
C LEU A 260 -5.79 -12.17 24.24
N ALA A 261 -5.10 -11.04 24.05
CA ALA A 261 -3.67 -10.92 24.33
C ALA A 261 -3.33 -11.27 25.78
N THR A 262 -4.15 -10.83 26.74
CA THR A 262 -3.97 -11.14 28.16
C THR A 262 -4.16 -12.62 28.44
N ARG A 263 -5.28 -13.22 28.01
CA ARG A 263 -5.56 -14.66 28.22
C ARG A 263 -4.52 -15.55 27.56
N ARG A 264 -3.99 -15.14 26.41
CA ARG A 264 -2.96 -15.85 25.64
C ARG A 264 -1.54 -15.47 26.09
N GLN A 265 -1.38 -14.64 27.12
CA GLN A 265 -0.06 -14.25 27.66
C GLN A 265 0.89 -13.73 26.57
N LEU A 266 0.40 -12.86 25.70
CA LEU A 266 1.19 -12.29 24.60
C LEU A 266 2.40 -11.54 25.14
N LYS A 267 3.58 -11.92 24.65
CA LYS A 267 4.87 -11.28 24.96
C LYS A 267 5.61 -10.94 23.68
N ILE A 268 6.03 -9.69 23.55
CA ILE A 268 6.93 -9.24 22.47
C ILE A 268 8.37 -9.57 22.88
N GLU A 269 9.15 -10.13 21.95
CA GLU A 269 10.57 -10.42 22.19
C GLU A 269 11.37 -9.12 22.29
N SER A 270 12.37 -9.07 23.18
CA SER A 270 13.12 -7.83 23.45
C SER A 270 13.88 -7.30 22.23
N ASP A 271 14.31 -8.18 21.33
CA ASP A 271 15.02 -7.83 20.10
C ASP A 271 14.09 -7.71 18.87
N ALA A 272 12.78 -7.86 19.05
CA ALA A 272 11.82 -7.79 17.96
C ALA A 272 11.87 -6.45 17.19
N PRO A 273 11.99 -5.27 17.82
CA PRO A 273 12.14 -4.00 17.09
C PRO A 273 13.32 -4.00 16.10
N ALA A 274 14.47 -4.56 16.48
CA ALA A 274 15.62 -4.66 15.58
C ALA A 274 15.33 -5.57 14.38
N ARG A 275 14.67 -6.71 14.61
CA ARG A 275 14.23 -7.62 13.54
C ARG A 275 13.24 -6.95 12.59
N VAL A 276 12.30 -6.14 13.11
CA VAL A 276 11.37 -5.35 12.26
C VAL A 276 12.15 -4.40 11.36
N ARG A 277 13.09 -3.62 11.91
CA ARG A 277 13.89 -2.67 11.11
C ARG A 277 14.73 -3.36 10.03
N GLN A 278 15.17 -4.60 10.28
CA GLN A 278 15.85 -5.42 9.28
C GLN A 278 14.89 -5.94 8.20
N ALA A 279 13.67 -6.36 8.60
CA ALA A 279 12.72 -7.01 7.70
C ALA A 279 11.99 -6.03 6.76
N VAL A 280 11.64 -4.83 7.24
CA VAL A 280 10.83 -3.85 6.47
C VAL A 280 11.47 -3.42 5.14
N PRO A 281 12.80 -3.15 5.06
CA PRO A 281 13.44 -2.84 3.78
C PRO A 281 13.52 -4.04 2.82
N GLN A 282 13.41 -5.26 3.34
CA GLN A 282 13.58 -6.50 2.58
C GLN A 282 12.37 -7.44 2.72
N ILE A 283 11.14 -6.91 2.63
CA ILE A 283 9.90 -7.67 2.84
C ILE A 283 9.85 -8.96 1.99
N ALA A 284 10.41 -8.93 0.78
CA ALA A 284 10.44 -10.08 -0.11
C ALA A 284 11.18 -11.30 0.50
N THR A 285 12.34 -11.09 1.13
CA THR A 285 13.14 -12.15 1.77
C THR A 285 12.63 -12.49 3.17
N ALA A 286 12.05 -11.51 3.86
CA ALA A 286 11.43 -11.69 5.18
C ALA A 286 10.28 -12.73 5.18
N ARG A 287 9.68 -13.04 4.02
CA ARG A 287 8.61 -14.05 3.89
C ARG A 287 9.01 -15.48 4.28
N SER A 288 10.30 -15.81 4.26
CA SER A 288 10.82 -17.12 4.70
C SER A 288 11.46 -17.06 6.08
N ASP A 289 11.47 -15.91 6.73
CA ASP A 289 12.15 -15.70 8.00
C ASP A 289 11.30 -16.20 9.18
N GLY A 290 11.72 -17.32 9.76
CA GLY A 290 11.05 -17.95 10.90
C GLY A 290 11.40 -17.37 12.27
N ARG A 291 12.21 -16.30 12.34
CA ARG A 291 12.62 -15.70 13.61
C ARG A 291 11.39 -15.13 14.33
N THR A 292 11.29 -15.41 15.63
CA THR A 292 10.17 -14.99 16.47
C THR A 292 10.21 -13.49 16.78
N LEU A 293 9.06 -12.83 16.71
CA LEU A 293 8.82 -11.45 17.12
C LEU A 293 7.94 -11.37 18.37
N ALA A 294 7.02 -12.32 18.56
CA ALA A 294 6.23 -12.43 19.76
C ALA A 294 5.85 -13.89 20.06
N THR A 295 5.64 -14.20 21.34
CA THR A 295 5.18 -15.49 21.83
C THR A 295 3.83 -15.35 22.53
N TYR A 296 2.99 -16.39 22.43
CA TYR A 296 1.71 -16.46 23.13
C TYR A 296 1.29 -17.92 23.32
N THR A 297 0.38 -18.20 24.26
CA THR A 297 -0.13 -19.54 24.52
C THR A 297 -0.84 -20.09 23.28
N GLY A 298 -0.21 -21.07 22.63
CA GLY A 298 -0.72 -21.73 21.43
C GLY A 298 -0.09 -21.26 20.11
N GLY A 299 0.95 -20.42 20.14
CA GLY A 299 1.67 -20.05 18.92
C GLY A 299 2.76 -18.99 19.08
N THR A 300 3.27 -18.54 17.93
CA THR A 300 4.27 -17.47 17.83
C THR A 300 3.90 -16.55 16.69
N PHE A 301 4.26 -15.27 16.80
CA PHE A 301 4.27 -14.33 15.68
C PHE A 301 5.70 -14.18 15.17
N GLN A 302 5.96 -14.50 13.92
CA GLN A 302 7.29 -14.56 13.30
C GLN A 302 7.50 -13.45 12.26
N VAL A 303 8.74 -13.25 11.83
CA VAL A 303 9.07 -12.27 10.78
C VAL A 303 8.31 -12.53 9.48
N LYS A 304 8.11 -13.79 9.09
CA LYS A 304 7.26 -14.14 7.93
C LYS A 304 5.80 -13.70 8.07
N ASP A 305 5.25 -13.72 9.29
CA ASP A 305 3.88 -13.29 9.56
C ASP A 305 3.79 -11.77 9.49
N LEU A 306 4.79 -11.06 10.02
CA LEU A 306 4.95 -9.62 9.82
C LEU A 306 5.03 -9.28 8.33
N ALA A 307 5.89 -9.97 7.56
CA ALA A 307 6.02 -9.73 6.13
C ALA A 307 4.69 -9.91 5.38
N ARG A 308 3.90 -10.93 5.75
CA ARG A 308 2.54 -11.13 5.23
C ARG A 308 1.63 -9.93 5.52
N TRP A 309 1.64 -9.40 6.75
CA TRP A 309 0.86 -8.20 7.09
C TRP A 309 1.33 -6.95 6.37
N LEU A 310 2.64 -6.71 6.29
CA LEU A 310 3.19 -5.54 5.60
C LEU A 310 2.77 -5.50 4.12
N LEU A 311 2.61 -6.66 3.48
CA LEU A 311 2.10 -6.76 2.10
C LEU A 311 0.59 -6.45 1.97
N ALA A 312 -0.17 -6.55 3.06
CA ALA A 312 -1.60 -6.23 3.09
C ALA A 312 -1.90 -4.75 3.42
N LEU A 313 -0.91 -4.00 3.93
CA LEU A 313 -1.07 -2.61 4.35
C LEU A 313 -0.92 -1.63 3.18
N ASP A 314 -1.47 -0.42 3.35
CA ASP A 314 -1.20 0.68 2.41
C ASP A 314 0.31 0.98 2.41
N PRO A 315 0.95 1.15 1.25
CA PRO A 315 2.38 1.46 1.19
C PRO A 315 2.78 2.70 1.99
N ASN A 316 1.89 3.68 2.18
CA ASN A 316 2.14 4.85 3.01
C ASN A 316 2.16 4.52 4.51
N ASP A 317 1.39 3.52 4.95
CA ASP A 317 1.39 3.06 6.34
C ASP A 317 2.65 2.24 6.69
N VAL A 318 3.30 1.67 5.67
CA VAL A 318 4.59 0.97 5.81
C VAL A 318 5.76 1.96 5.91
N ARG A 319 5.60 3.18 5.37
CA ARG A 319 6.64 4.22 5.43
C ARG A 319 6.84 4.66 6.89
N GLY A 320 8.11 4.73 7.29
CA GLY A 320 8.48 5.19 8.63
C GLY A 320 8.47 4.11 9.71
N ILE A 321 8.03 2.88 9.43
CA ILE A 321 8.15 1.76 10.38
C ILE A 321 9.63 1.56 10.75
N SER A 322 10.54 1.58 9.78
CA SER A 322 11.98 1.41 10.02
C SER A 322 12.58 2.49 10.93
N THR A 323 11.97 3.67 10.99
CA THR A 323 12.44 4.82 11.80
C THR A 323 11.66 5.02 13.09
N ALA A 324 10.63 4.20 13.35
CA ALA A 324 9.84 4.28 14.56
C ALA A 324 10.66 3.92 15.80
N SER A 325 10.26 4.43 16.97
CA SER A 325 10.89 4.08 18.25
C SER A 325 10.57 2.64 18.64
N ASP A 326 11.37 2.05 19.54
CA ASP A 326 11.13 0.68 20.02
C ASP A 326 9.75 0.53 20.68
N ALA A 327 9.29 1.56 21.40
CA ALA A 327 7.95 1.57 21.99
C ALA A 327 6.85 1.54 20.91
N GLN A 328 7.01 2.31 19.84
CA GLN A 328 6.08 2.30 18.70
C GLN A 328 6.10 0.94 17.98
N LEU A 329 7.28 0.36 17.77
CA LEU A 329 7.42 -0.95 17.14
C LEU A 329 6.83 -2.08 17.99
N ASN A 330 7.03 -2.05 19.31
CA ASN A 330 6.41 -3.01 20.22
C ASN A 330 4.89 -2.92 20.19
N GLN A 331 4.33 -1.70 20.17
CA GLN A 331 2.89 -1.52 20.04
C GLN A 331 2.36 -2.01 18.68
N PHE A 332 3.09 -1.72 17.60
CA PHE A 332 2.75 -2.21 16.26
C PHE A 332 2.74 -3.74 16.20
N LEU A 333 3.78 -4.40 16.75
CA LEU A 333 3.85 -5.86 16.84
C LEU A 333 2.73 -6.43 17.70
N LYS A 334 2.38 -5.78 18.82
CA LYS A 334 1.24 -6.19 19.67
C LYS A 334 -0.05 -6.21 18.86
N VAL A 335 -0.33 -5.16 18.09
CA VAL A 335 -1.54 -5.07 17.26
C VAL A 335 -1.58 -6.17 16.20
N LEU A 336 -0.46 -6.43 15.51
CA LEU A 336 -0.42 -7.49 14.48
C LEU A 336 -0.54 -8.89 15.08
N ALA A 337 0.14 -9.16 16.20
CA ALA A 337 0.03 -10.44 16.90
C ALA A 337 -1.39 -10.67 17.44
N GLN A 338 -2.06 -9.62 17.93
CA GLN A 338 -3.47 -9.67 18.31
C GLN A 338 -4.38 -10.05 17.13
N ARG A 339 -4.13 -9.49 15.94
CA ARG A 339 -4.87 -9.84 14.73
C ARG A 339 -4.63 -11.28 14.30
N GLU A 340 -3.41 -11.79 14.37
CA GLU A 340 -3.13 -13.22 14.09
C GLU A 340 -3.84 -14.16 15.05
N MET A 341 -3.79 -13.86 16.35
CA MET A 341 -4.54 -14.64 17.34
C MET A 341 -6.04 -14.59 17.07
N LEU A 342 -6.56 -13.42 16.70
CA LEU A 342 -7.96 -13.26 16.34
C LEU A 342 -8.33 -14.11 15.12
N LEU A 343 -7.54 -14.11 14.04
CA LEU A 343 -7.80 -14.95 12.87
C LEU A 343 -7.81 -16.44 13.23
N THR A 344 -6.96 -16.85 14.18
CA THR A 344 -6.99 -18.21 14.73
C THR A 344 -8.31 -18.50 15.47
N GLU A 345 -8.84 -17.56 16.26
CA GLU A 345 -10.15 -17.71 16.92
C GLU A 345 -11.29 -17.76 15.89
N VAL A 346 -11.22 -16.94 14.85
CA VAL A 346 -12.20 -16.92 13.74
C VAL A 346 -12.24 -18.27 13.01
N ASP A 347 -11.07 -18.85 12.71
CA ASP A 347 -10.99 -20.18 12.09
C ASP A 347 -11.50 -21.29 13.02
N ARG A 348 -11.19 -21.22 14.32
CA ARG A 348 -11.72 -22.16 15.33
C ARG A 348 -13.24 -22.09 15.49
N ALA A 349 -13.81 -20.89 15.36
CA ALA A 349 -15.25 -20.68 15.38
C ALA A 349 -15.95 -21.23 14.13
N GLY A 350 -15.20 -21.73 13.14
CA GLY A 350 -15.76 -22.34 11.93
C GLY A 350 -16.46 -21.33 11.02
N VAL A 351 -16.06 -20.05 11.07
CA VAL A 351 -16.68 -18.99 10.26
C VAL A 351 -16.42 -19.25 8.77
N ARG A 352 -17.52 -19.33 8.00
CA ARG A 352 -17.49 -19.60 6.56
C ARG A 352 -17.82 -18.37 5.72
N LEU A 353 -17.20 -18.31 4.55
CA LEU A 353 -17.54 -17.37 3.48
C LEU A 353 -18.88 -17.77 2.85
N LYS A 354 -19.73 -16.79 2.54
CA LYS A 354 -21.02 -16.96 1.86
C LYS A 354 -20.80 -16.99 0.34
N PRO A 355 -21.79 -17.45 -0.45
CA PRO A 355 -21.70 -17.42 -1.91
C PRO A 355 -21.35 -16.04 -2.49
N GLY A 356 -21.92 -14.95 -1.96
CA GLY A 356 -21.60 -13.59 -2.40
C GLY A 356 -20.16 -13.15 -2.09
N ASP A 357 -19.58 -13.64 -1.00
CA ASP A 357 -18.17 -13.39 -0.68
C ASP A 357 -17.27 -14.10 -1.68
N TRP A 358 -17.57 -15.37 -1.96
CA TRP A 358 -16.86 -16.15 -2.97
C TRP A 358 -16.91 -15.52 -4.35
N GLN A 359 -18.07 -14.99 -4.75
CA GLN A 359 -18.21 -14.26 -6.00
C GLN A 359 -17.28 -13.05 -6.05
N ARG A 360 -17.20 -12.28 -4.96
CA ARG A 360 -16.30 -11.11 -4.87
C ARG A 360 -14.82 -11.51 -4.90
N LEU A 361 -14.44 -12.52 -4.12
CA LEU A 361 -13.08 -13.06 -4.09
C LEU A 361 -12.61 -13.53 -5.47
N ARG A 362 -13.45 -14.30 -6.17
CA ARG A 362 -13.18 -14.79 -7.52
C ARG A 362 -13.11 -13.66 -8.53
N ALA A 363 -14.06 -12.72 -8.49
CA ALA A 363 -14.07 -11.60 -9.43
C ALA A 363 -12.77 -10.78 -9.36
N GLU A 364 -12.27 -10.47 -8.17
CA GLU A 364 -11.00 -9.76 -7.99
C GLU A 364 -9.81 -10.57 -8.48
N HIS A 365 -9.74 -11.85 -8.08
CA HIS A 365 -8.66 -12.76 -8.45
C HIS A 365 -8.59 -13.01 -9.96
N ASP A 366 -9.71 -13.40 -10.56
CA ASP A 366 -9.83 -13.73 -11.98
C ASP A 366 -9.52 -12.51 -12.86
N SER A 367 -9.95 -11.31 -12.44
CA SER A 367 -9.60 -10.07 -13.12
C SER A 367 -8.09 -9.80 -13.07
N GLY A 368 -7.44 -10.06 -11.94
CA GLY A 368 -5.99 -9.95 -11.80
C GLY A 368 -5.22 -10.93 -12.68
N VAL A 369 -5.63 -12.20 -12.70
CA VAL A 369 -5.05 -13.24 -13.56
C VAL A 369 -5.24 -12.90 -15.04
N ALA A 370 -6.46 -12.56 -15.46
CA ALA A 370 -6.76 -12.20 -16.85
C ALA A 370 -5.96 -10.96 -17.30
N ARG A 371 -5.75 -9.98 -16.42
CA ARG A 371 -4.91 -8.82 -16.70
C ARG A 371 -3.45 -9.21 -16.93
N LEU A 372 -2.89 -10.09 -16.10
CA LEU A 372 -1.53 -10.60 -16.27
C LEU A 372 -1.38 -11.41 -17.57
N GLU A 373 -2.31 -12.31 -17.84
CA GLU A 373 -2.37 -13.07 -19.10
C GLU A 373 -2.42 -12.16 -20.33
N GLY A 374 -3.27 -11.14 -20.31
CA GLY A 374 -3.38 -10.16 -21.38
C GLY A 374 -2.12 -9.31 -21.59
N LEU A 375 -1.46 -8.89 -20.51
CA LEU A 375 -0.20 -8.11 -20.57
C LEU A 375 0.96 -8.94 -21.12
N LEU A 376 1.03 -10.21 -20.71
CA LEU A 376 2.04 -11.15 -21.18
C LEU A 376 1.71 -11.68 -22.60
N GLY A 377 0.46 -11.54 -23.05
CA GLY A 377 -0.02 -12.16 -24.29
C GLY A 377 0.07 -13.68 -24.23
N VAL A 378 -0.23 -14.27 -23.07
CA VAL A 378 -0.14 -15.71 -22.80
C VAL A 378 -1.47 -16.21 -22.27
N SER A 379 -1.86 -17.44 -22.61
CA SER A 379 -3.01 -18.12 -22.01
C SER A 379 -2.73 -19.62 -21.88
N PRO A 380 -3.48 -20.35 -21.03
CA PRO A 380 -3.33 -21.80 -20.93
C PRO A 380 -3.52 -22.51 -22.27
N GLN A 381 -4.44 -22.03 -23.11
CA GLN A 381 -4.68 -22.59 -24.43
C GLN A 381 -3.52 -22.30 -25.39
N LEU A 382 -3.06 -21.05 -25.45
CA LEU A 382 -1.92 -20.67 -26.29
C LEU A 382 -0.67 -21.50 -25.95
N LEU A 383 -0.40 -21.75 -24.67
CA LEU A 383 0.73 -22.57 -24.25
C LEU A 383 0.57 -24.03 -24.66
N LYS A 384 -0.63 -24.60 -24.52
CA LYS A 384 -0.92 -25.98 -24.99
C LYS A 384 -0.70 -26.12 -26.50
N ASP A 385 -1.11 -25.12 -27.27
CA ASP A 385 -0.97 -25.12 -28.73
C ASP A 385 0.48 -24.87 -29.17
N SER A 386 1.25 -24.12 -28.38
CA SER A 386 2.64 -23.76 -28.70
C SER A 386 3.64 -24.88 -28.45
N ALA A 387 3.40 -25.77 -27.48
CA ALA A 387 4.34 -26.84 -27.17
C ALA A 387 3.73 -28.07 -26.46
N ALA A 388 4.17 -29.26 -26.90
CA ALA A 388 3.70 -30.54 -26.36
C ALA A 388 4.20 -30.83 -24.94
N THR A 389 5.46 -30.48 -24.62
CA THR A 389 6.05 -30.79 -23.30
C THR A 389 5.86 -29.64 -22.32
N GLN A 390 5.74 -29.98 -21.04
CA GLN A 390 5.64 -28.99 -19.98
C GLN A 390 6.85 -28.04 -19.96
N ALA A 391 8.06 -28.57 -20.11
CA ALA A 391 9.28 -27.76 -20.12
C ALA A 391 9.28 -26.73 -21.27
N ALA A 392 8.87 -27.13 -22.47
CA ALA A 392 8.79 -26.24 -23.61
C ALA A 392 7.68 -25.18 -23.44
N ARG A 393 6.54 -25.51 -22.81
CA ARG A 393 5.52 -24.51 -22.47
C ARG A 393 6.03 -23.47 -21.47
N VAL A 394 6.78 -23.90 -20.46
CA VAL A 394 7.42 -22.97 -19.52
C VAL A 394 8.40 -22.04 -20.24
N GLN A 395 9.21 -22.56 -21.18
CA GLN A 395 10.10 -21.73 -21.99
C GLN A 395 9.35 -20.70 -22.83
N VAL A 396 8.25 -21.09 -23.48
CA VAL A 396 7.38 -20.15 -24.21
C VAL A 396 6.82 -19.08 -23.28
N ALA A 397 6.30 -19.47 -22.11
CA ALA A 397 5.76 -18.52 -21.14
C ALA A 397 6.83 -17.54 -20.61
N MET A 398 8.05 -18.02 -20.36
CA MET A 398 9.17 -17.16 -19.93
C MET A 398 9.61 -16.18 -21.03
N ALA A 399 9.63 -16.60 -22.30
CA ALA A 399 9.94 -15.67 -23.40
C ALA A 399 8.91 -14.53 -23.50
N HIS A 400 7.66 -14.77 -23.12
CA HIS A 400 6.63 -13.74 -23.01
C HIS A 400 6.86 -12.79 -21.83
N VAL A 401 7.31 -13.31 -20.68
CA VAL A 401 7.73 -12.49 -19.52
C VAL A 401 8.87 -11.56 -19.90
N ASP A 402 9.92 -12.09 -20.53
CA ASP A 402 11.10 -11.30 -20.90
C ASP A 402 10.73 -10.18 -21.88
N ARG A 403 9.92 -10.49 -22.90
CA ARG A 403 9.41 -9.50 -23.85
C ARG A 403 8.57 -8.42 -23.16
N TYR A 404 7.65 -8.83 -22.29
CA TYR A 404 6.78 -7.89 -21.58
C TYR A 404 7.60 -6.98 -20.65
N LEU A 405 8.52 -7.53 -19.88
CA LEU A 405 9.33 -6.76 -18.95
C LEU A 405 10.29 -5.84 -19.70
N ASP A 406 10.85 -6.24 -20.84
CA ASP A 406 11.61 -5.32 -21.67
C ASP A 406 10.75 -4.14 -22.16
N GLN A 407 9.53 -4.41 -22.65
CA GLN A 407 8.61 -3.36 -23.06
C GLN A 407 8.16 -2.46 -21.91
N ALA A 408 7.86 -3.02 -20.74
CA ALA A 408 7.33 -2.30 -19.59
C ALA A 408 8.43 -1.56 -18.81
N VAL A 409 9.56 -2.21 -18.55
CA VAL A 409 10.64 -1.72 -17.68
C VAL A 409 11.64 -0.92 -18.50
N THR A 410 12.21 -1.52 -19.55
CA THR A 410 13.27 -0.92 -20.38
C THR A 410 12.73 0.17 -21.30
N GLN A 411 11.72 -0.16 -22.12
CA GLN A 411 11.24 0.71 -23.20
C GLN A 411 10.13 1.68 -22.76
N ASN A 412 9.47 1.40 -21.63
CA ASN A 412 8.29 2.12 -21.15
C ASN A 412 7.16 2.23 -22.22
N ARG A 413 6.94 1.14 -22.97
CA ARG A 413 5.93 1.03 -24.03
C ARG A 413 4.73 0.17 -23.64
N ALA A 414 4.79 -0.53 -22.52
CA ALA A 414 3.69 -1.32 -21.99
C ALA A 414 3.28 -0.82 -20.59
N PRO A 415 1.97 -0.83 -20.26
CA PRO A 415 1.53 -0.54 -18.91
C PRO A 415 2.10 -1.56 -17.92
N PHE A 416 2.59 -1.06 -16.80
CA PHE A 416 3.14 -1.90 -15.73
C PHE A 416 2.05 -2.29 -14.73
N TYR A 417 1.95 -3.58 -14.43
CA TYR A 417 1.10 -4.13 -13.38
C TYR A 417 1.86 -5.26 -12.70
N PRO A 418 2.28 -5.18 -11.43
CA PRO A 418 3.01 -6.27 -10.80
C PRO A 418 2.09 -7.46 -10.56
N VAL A 419 2.63 -8.68 -10.52
CA VAL A 419 1.88 -9.84 -10.00
C VAL A 419 1.46 -9.54 -8.56
N PRO A 420 0.17 -9.66 -8.19
CA PRO A 420 -0.27 -9.39 -6.83
C PRO A 420 0.54 -10.19 -5.80
N PRO A 421 1.00 -9.58 -4.68
CA PRO A 421 1.98 -10.20 -3.80
C PRO A 421 1.49 -11.49 -3.15
N PHE A 422 0.19 -11.56 -2.82
CA PHE A 422 -0.44 -12.77 -2.27
C PHE A 422 -0.60 -13.86 -3.33
N LEU A 423 -0.90 -13.51 -4.58
CA LEU A 423 -0.89 -14.45 -5.70
C LEU A 423 0.52 -15.02 -5.90
N ALA A 424 1.53 -14.15 -6.01
CA ALA A 424 2.92 -14.58 -6.16
C ALA A 424 3.37 -15.48 -4.99
N SER A 425 3.00 -15.13 -3.76
CA SER A 425 3.29 -15.95 -2.58
C SER A 425 2.61 -17.32 -2.62
N ALA A 426 1.34 -17.38 -3.01
CA ALA A 426 0.58 -18.63 -3.09
C ALA A 426 1.11 -19.55 -4.22
N LEU A 427 1.51 -18.97 -5.34
CA LEU A 427 2.12 -19.72 -6.44
C LEU A 427 3.52 -20.25 -6.09
N ARG A 428 4.27 -19.52 -5.27
CA ARG A 428 5.61 -19.92 -4.78
C ARG A 428 5.59 -21.03 -3.72
N GLN A 429 4.46 -21.30 -3.09
CA GLN A 429 4.41 -22.21 -1.95
C GLN A 429 4.98 -23.59 -2.33
N GLY A 430 5.98 -24.05 -1.58
CA GLY A 430 6.66 -25.33 -1.83
C GLY A 430 7.70 -25.30 -2.95
N GLN A 431 8.03 -24.13 -3.51
CA GLN A 431 9.03 -23.99 -4.58
C GLN A 431 10.30 -23.30 -4.11
N PRO A 432 11.48 -23.60 -4.71
CA PRO A 432 12.70 -22.86 -4.45
C PRO A 432 12.53 -21.38 -4.79
N TRP A 433 12.94 -20.52 -3.87
CA TRP A 433 12.97 -19.08 -4.06
C TRP A 433 14.14 -18.45 -3.31
N SER A 434 14.90 -17.59 -3.97
CA SER A 434 15.97 -16.81 -3.34
C SER A 434 16.30 -15.54 -4.12
N LEU A 435 16.84 -14.56 -3.39
CA LEU A 435 17.55 -13.41 -3.95
C LEU A 435 19.00 -13.49 -3.48
N ASN A 436 19.94 -13.16 -4.37
CA ASN A 436 21.37 -13.17 -4.08
C ASN A 436 21.87 -11.72 -4.00
N GLU A 437 22.15 -11.24 -2.79
CA GLU A 437 22.61 -9.86 -2.56
C GLU A 437 23.90 -9.54 -3.34
N ALA A 438 24.87 -10.48 -3.37
CA ALA A 438 26.11 -10.29 -4.12
C ALA A 438 25.87 -10.25 -5.64
N GLY A 439 24.92 -11.06 -6.14
CA GLY A 439 24.48 -11.01 -7.53
C GLY A 439 23.82 -9.68 -7.88
N ILE A 440 22.94 -9.17 -7.00
CA ILE A 440 22.28 -7.87 -7.20
C ILE A 440 23.31 -6.72 -7.19
N ALA A 441 24.31 -6.76 -6.31
CA ALA A 441 25.38 -5.78 -6.28
C ALA A 441 26.15 -5.75 -7.61
N ARG A 442 26.56 -6.91 -8.13
CA ARG A 442 27.20 -7.02 -9.45
C ARG A 442 26.29 -6.54 -10.59
N ALA A 443 25.01 -6.89 -10.56
CA ALA A 443 24.04 -6.42 -11.55
C ALA A 443 23.89 -4.89 -11.52
N THR A 444 24.04 -4.28 -10.33
CA THR A 444 24.04 -2.82 -10.16
C THR A 444 25.23 -2.19 -10.88
N GLU A 445 26.44 -2.73 -10.67
CA GLU A 445 27.66 -2.28 -11.34
C GLU A 445 27.56 -2.45 -12.87
N SER A 446 27.12 -3.63 -13.33
CA SER A 446 26.92 -3.91 -14.76
C SER A 446 25.87 -2.98 -15.39
N ALA A 447 24.75 -2.72 -14.71
CA ALA A 447 23.73 -1.79 -15.19
C ALA A 447 24.27 -0.35 -15.30
N GLN A 448 25.13 0.09 -14.37
CA GLN A 448 25.80 1.39 -14.45
C GLN A 448 26.71 1.47 -15.67
N ALA A 449 27.48 0.42 -15.94
CA ALA A 449 28.35 0.35 -17.11
C ALA A 449 27.54 0.42 -18.42
N ILE A 450 26.43 -0.34 -18.53
CA ILE A 450 25.52 -0.30 -19.68
C ILE A 450 24.98 1.12 -19.90
N ARG A 451 24.49 1.77 -18.83
CA ARG A 451 23.93 3.13 -18.92
C ARG A 451 24.98 4.17 -19.31
N ALA A 452 26.20 4.04 -18.80
CA ALA A 452 27.31 4.92 -19.13
C ALA A 452 27.67 4.78 -20.61
N ALA A 453 27.79 3.55 -21.13
CA ALA A 453 28.07 3.27 -22.53
C ALA A 453 27.01 3.86 -23.48
N ASP A 454 25.73 3.69 -23.17
CA ASP A 454 24.61 4.27 -23.92
C ASP A 454 24.66 5.81 -23.94
N THR A 455 25.05 6.42 -22.83
CA THR A 455 25.15 7.88 -22.72
C THR A 455 26.30 8.40 -23.58
N THR A 456 27.46 7.73 -23.55
CA THR A 456 28.60 8.08 -24.41
C THR A 456 28.29 7.87 -25.90
N ALA A 457 27.54 6.83 -26.28
CA ALA A 457 27.13 6.61 -27.65
C ALA A 457 26.19 7.70 -28.18
N ARG A 458 25.32 8.26 -27.33
CA ARG A 458 24.43 9.38 -27.67
C ARG A 458 25.12 10.75 -27.66
N GLY A 459 26.22 10.90 -26.91
CA GLY A 459 26.99 12.13 -26.77
C GLY A 459 28.12 12.31 -27.80
N ALA A 460 28.44 11.28 -28.58
CA ALA A 460 29.45 11.37 -29.63
C ALA A 460 28.96 12.31 -30.77
N PRO A 461 29.70 13.36 -31.15
CA PRO A 461 29.34 14.17 -32.31
C PRO A 461 29.26 13.27 -33.53
N SER A 462 28.17 13.37 -34.29
CA SER A 462 28.04 12.67 -35.57
C SER A 462 29.29 12.97 -36.39
N THR A 463 30.09 11.96 -36.71
CA THR A 463 31.22 12.11 -37.63
C THR A 463 30.66 12.65 -38.94
N GLY A 464 30.87 13.95 -39.14
CA GLY A 464 30.22 14.72 -40.18
C GLY A 464 30.63 14.22 -41.55
N LEU A 465 29.79 13.40 -42.17
CA LEU A 465 29.71 13.39 -43.62
C LEU A 465 29.00 14.71 -44.01
N LYS A 466 29.80 15.68 -44.46
CA LYS A 466 29.29 16.90 -45.10
C LYS A 466 28.28 16.48 -46.17
N ARG A 467 27.02 16.96 -46.07
CA ARG A 467 26.08 16.91 -47.19
C ARG A 467 26.74 17.61 -48.38
N ALA A 468 26.75 16.94 -49.54
CA ALA A 468 27.21 17.54 -50.78
C ALA A 468 26.43 18.84 -51.05
N PRO A 469 27.07 19.89 -51.59
CA PRO A 469 26.37 21.12 -51.95
C PRO A 469 25.26 20.78 -52.96
N GLY A 470 24.03 21.19 -52.64
CA GLY A 470 22.93 21.10 -53.60
C GLY A 470 23.18 22.03 -54.80
N PRO A 471 22.57 21.74 -55.97
CA PRO A 471 22.74 22.55 -57.16
C PRO A 471 22.20 23.98 -56.93
N PRO A 472 22.78 24.99 -57.62
CA PRO A 472 22.43 26.40 -57.41
C PRO A 472 20.97 26.69 -57.80
N PRO A 473 20.34 27.73 -57.21
CA PRO A 473 18.96 28.09 -57.51
C PRO A 473 18.81 28.58 -58.95
N THR A 474 17.74 28.19 -59.64
CA THR A 474 17.36 28.76 -60.93
C THR A 474 16.55 30.04 -60.74
N ASP A 475 16.94 31.10 -61.44
CA ASP A 475 16.26 32.41 -61.42
C ASP A 475 14.81 32.31 -61.93
N PRO A 476 13.87 33.07 -61.33
CA PRO A 476 12.52 33.16 -61.83
C PRO A 476 12.37 34.42 -62.70
N GLU A 477 12.40 34.28 -64.02
CA GLU A 477 11.91 35.35 -64.91
C GLU A 477 10.83 34.88 -65.89
N SER A 478 9.73 35.63 -65.79
CA SER A 478 8.86 36.09 -66.88
C SER A 478 7.81 35.14 -67.48
N GLY A 479 6.56 35.38 -67.07
CA GLY A 479 5.57 35.92 -68.00
C GLY A 479 4.68 34.93 -68.76
N GLY A 480 3.50 34.65 -68.20
CA GLY A 480 2.34 34.13 -68.95
C GLY A 480 1.04 34.47 -68.24
N ARG A 481 0.26 35.39 -68.82
CA ARG A 481 -0.96 36.04 -68.29
C ARG A 481 -2.14 35.07 -68.00
N PRO A 482 -3.14 35.52 -67.20
CA PRO A 482 -4.24 34.68 -66.69
C PRO A 482 -5.44 34.61 -67.65
N VAL A 483 -6.25 33.55 -67.53
CA VAL A 483 -7.61 33.48 -68.07
C VAL A 483 -8.56 32.96 -66.97
N PRO A 484 -9.74 33.57 -66.76
CA PRO A 484 -10.47 33.47 -65.51
C PRO A 484 -11.61 32.46 -65.52
N ARG A 485 -11.97 31.98 -64.33
CA ARG A 485 -13.35 31.98 -63.84
C ARG A 485 -13.37 32.43 -62.39
#